data_AF-H8GM89-F1
#
_entry.id   AF-H8GM89-F1
#
_cell.length_a   1.000
_cell.length_b   1.000
_cell.length_c   1.000
_cell.angle_alpha   90.00
_cell.angle_beta   90.00
_cell.angle_gamma   90.00
#
_symmetry.space_group_name_H-M   'P 1'
#
loop_
_entity.id
_entity.type
_entity.pdbx_description
1 polymer ?
#
loop_
_entity_poly.entity_id
_entity_poly.type
_entity_poly.pdbx_seq_one_letter_code
_entity_poly.pdbx_strand_id
1 'polypeptide(L)'
;MFTNTWGNYYYGYDDKADKESKSARHWTELLDFYQPDLQAKVTRTITQWNLVVRDHLRNETALRLTTGSETTQIPIKVCDGLPIPLADALKKYDNIAELLLNEQAFTHVSNGLKIADDQFEKLRQLLPCDFSKTELERIGSWFEGIVGQLQKFAIKDELRMLNQDILGAYFFNSPRIEIYWAAIGIYAQLYNISVEGLCLVTLAHELAHAYTHMGKDIDGATWKKADFADADLPLVEGLAQFYTKTVCEKLAPRFPGGLEAYRALLETQSPAYTEHENWIRNHPHLKEAVRFCMIQCRSQGVKSYGQFQDILHQVSGLPFSSVQK
;
A
#
# COMPACT_ATOMS: atom_id res chain seq x y z
N MET A 1 -11.01 -14.27 -24.45
CA MET A 1 -10.04 -14.30 -23.35
C MET A 1 -9.66 -12.86 -23.07
N PHE A 2 -10.13 -12.29 -21.97
CA PHE A 2 -9.63 -10.99 -21.53
C PHE A 2 -8.20 -11.21 -21.05
N THR A 3 -7.23 -10.54 -21.65
CA THR A 3 -5.82 -10.66 -21.30
C THR A 3 -5.58 -9.84 -20.04
N ASN A 4 -5.18 -10.48 -18.94
CA ASN A 4 -4.83 -9.84 -17.66
C ASN A 4 -3.46 -9.15 -17.74
N THR A 5 -3.29 -8.23 -18.70
CA THR A 5 -2.05 -7.51 -18.94
C THR A 5 -2.02 -6.20 -18.16
N TRP A 6 -0.84 -5.84 -17.66
CA TRP A 6 -0.60 -4.65 -16.85
C TRP A 6 -1.19 -3.37 -17.47
N GLY A 7 -0.87 -3.10 -18.73
CA GLY A 7 -1.24 -1.87 -19.42
C GLY A 7 -2.74 -1.67 -19.65
N ASN A 8 -3.55 -2.74 -19.54
CA ASN A 8 -5.01 -2.66 -19.64
C ASN A 8 -5.68 -2.34 -18.30
N TYR A 9 -5.04 -2.70 -17.18
CA TYR A 9 -5.57 -2.46 -15.84
C TYR A 9 -5.07 -1.14 -15.24
N TYR A 10 -3.89 -0.68 -15.65
CA TYR A 10 -3.21 0.44 -14.99
C TYR A 10 -2.85 1.55 -15.98
N TYR A 11 -3.47 2.71 -15.77
CA TYR A 11 -3.12 4.08 -16.19
C TYR A 11 -2.19 4.25 -17.41
N GLY A 12 -2.56 3.59 -18.51
CA GLY A 12 -2.18 4.02 -19.85
C GLY A 12 -2.87 5.34 -20.24
N TYR A 13 -3.96 5.68 -19.57
CA TYR A 13 -4.72 6.92 -19.72
C TYR A 13 -4.58 7.80 -18.47
N ASP A 14 -4.57 9.11 -18.68
CA ASP A 14 -4.39 10.18 -17.71
C ASP A 14 -5.64 10.34 -16.80
N ASP A 15 -6.11 9.23 -16.22
CA ASP A 15 -7.25 9.23 -15.30
C ASP A 15 -6.81 9.92 -14.01
N LYS A 16 -7.24 11.17 -13.89
CA LYS A 16 -6.90 12.05 -12.78
C LYS A 16 -7.72 11.66 -11.55
N ALA A 17 -7.14 11.87 -10.37
CA ALA A 17 -7.91 11.86 -9.14
C ALA A 17 -9.17 12.73 -9.28
N ASP A 18 -10.30 12.18 -8.88
CA ASP A 18 -11.57 12.87 -8.82
C ASP A 18 -11.57 13.82 -7.64
N LYS A 19 -11.56 15.12 -7.96
CA LYS A 19 -11.68 16.22 -6.99
C LYS A 19 -13.06 16.83 -6.96
N GLU A 20 -13.91 16.51 -7.95
CA GLU A 20 -15.11 17.29 -8.24
C GLU A 20 -16.37 16.57 -7.79
N SER A 21 -16.36 15.24 -7.77
CA SER A 21 -17.53 14.50 -7.29
C SER A 21 -17.84 14.84 -5.85
N LYS A 22 -19.14 14.78 -5.55
CA LYS A 22 -19.66 15.05 -4.21
C LYS A 22 -19.06 14.10 -3.18
N SER A 23 -18.90 12.81 -3.53
CA SER A 23 -18.30 11.79 -2.66
C SER A 23 -16.85 12.14 -2.35
N ALA A 24 -16.01 12.35 -3.38
CA ALA A 24 -14.59 12.64 -3.17
C ALA A 24 -14.36 13.88 -2.30
N ARG A 25 -15.12 14.97 -2.55
CA ARG A 25 -15.07 16.17 -1.70
C ARG A 25 -15.50 15.89 -0.28
N HIS A 26 -16.62 15.22 -0.09
CA HIS A 26 -17.16 14.95 1.25
C HIS A 26 -16.16 14.17 2.12
N TRP A 27 -15.57 13.09 1.60
CA TRP A 27 -14.59 12.29 2.33
C TRP A 27 -13.29 13.06 2.60
N THR A 28 -12.84 13.88 1.64
CA THR A 28 -11.65 14.73 1.79
C THR A 28 -11.88 15.81 2.86
N GLU A 29 -13.03 16.48 2.85
CA GLU A 29 -13.42 17.49 3.84
C GLU A 29 -13.52 16.91 5.26
N LEU A 30 -14.05 15.69 5.40
CA LEU A 30 -14.07 14.98 6.68
C LEU A 30 -12.66 14.69 7.17
N LEU A 31 -11.76 14.23 6.29
CA LEU A 31 -10.36 14.01 6.67
C LEU A 31 -9.67 15.31 7.07
N ASP A 32 -9.88 16.42 6.37
CA ASP A 32 -9.31 17.71 6.73
C ASP A 32 -9.85 18.23 8.07
N PHE A 33 -11.13 18.01 8.36
CA PHE A 33 -11.73 18.39 9.63
C PHE A 33 -11.13 17.59 10.81
N TYR A 34 -11.02 16.27 10.67
CA TYR A 34 -10.56 15.38 11.74
C TYR A 34 -9.03 15.25 11.83
N GLN A 35 -8.32 15.46 10.73
CA GLN A 35 -6.87 15.30 10.60
C GLN A 35 -6.28 16.42 9.70
N PRO A 36 -6.32 17.69 10.13
CA PRO A 36 -5.95 18.84 9.28
C PRO A 36 -4.48 18.80 8.79
N ASP A 37 -3.61 18.09 9.50
CA ASP A 37 -2.21 17.94 9.12
C ASP A 37 -1.93 16.72 8.22
N LEU A 38 -2.95 15.95 7.83
CA LEU A 38 -2.77 14.66 7.15
C LEU A 38 -2.00 14.78 5.83
N GLN A 39 -2.40 15.71 4.95
CA GLN A 39 -1.71 15.91 3.67
C GLN A 39 -0.25 16.33 3.88
N ALA A 40 0.00 17.25 4.83
CA ALA A 40 1.34 17.70 5.17
C ALA A 40 2.18 16.53 5.76
N LYS A 41 1.54 15.66 6.55
CA LYS A 41 2.15 14.46 7.12
C LYS A 41 2.56 13.45 6.04
N VAL A 42 1.68 13.15 5.09
CA VAL A 42 1.99 12.31 3.92
C VAL A 42 3.16 12.91 3.12
N THR A 43 3.10 14.22 2.83
CA THR A 43 4.16 14.93 2.08
C THR A 43 5.52 14.87 2.78
N ARG A 44 5.55 15.08 4.10
CA ARG A 44 6.78 14.97 4.91
C ARG A 44 7.33 13.55 4.89
N THR A 45 6.48 12.54 5.06
CA THR A 45 6.88 11.13 5.02
C THR A 45 7.52 10.78 3.68
N ILE A 46 6.91 11.17 2.55
CA ILE A 46 7.48 10.93 1.22
C ILE A 46 8.84 11.62 1.09
N THR A 47 8.92 12.89 1.46
CA THR A 47 10.16 13.67 1.35
C THR A 47 11.29 13.04 2.18
N GLN A 48 10.97 12.62 3.40
CA GLN A 48 11.93 12.00 4.32
C GLN A 48 12.46 10.65 3.80
N TRP A 49 11.58 9.80 3.26
CA TRP A 49 11.93 8.42 2.93
C TRP A 49 12.32 8.19 1.47
N ASN A 50 11.98 9.10 0.55
CA ASN A 50 12.21 8.93 -0.89
C ASN A 50 13.64 8.51 -1.24
N LEU A 51 14.65 9.24 -0.76
CA LEU A 51 16.05 8.91 -1.06
C LEU A 51 16.48 7.57 -0.44
N VAL A 52 16.00 7.26 0.76
CA VAL A 52 16.32 6.02 1.47
C VAL A 52 15.72 4.80 0.76
N VAL A 53 14.44 4.90 0.35
CA VAL A 53 13.74 3.86 -0.40
C VAL A 53 14.42 3.65 -1.76
N ARG A 54 14.75 4.72 -2.48
CA ARG A 54 15.50 4.65 -3.76
C ARG A 54 16.85 3.96 -3.61
N ASP A 55 17.57 4.22 -2.52
CA ASP A 55 18.84 3.57 -2.26
C ASP A 55 18.67 2.06 -2.02
N HIS A 56 17.71 1.67 -1.18
CA HIS A 56 17.40 0.25 -0.98
C HIS A 56 16.98 -0.43 -2.29
N LEU A 57 16.05 0.17 -3.05
CA LEU A 57 15.62 -0.40 -4.33
C LEU A 57 16.78 -0.52 -5.32
N ARG A 58 17.66 0.48 -5.42
CA ARG A 58 18.87 0.41 -6.24
C ARG A 58 19.76 -0.77 -5.85
N ASN A 59 19.94 -0.99 -4.55
CA ASN A 59 20.80 -2.07 -4.04
C ASN A 59 20.18 -3.46 -4.25
N GLU A 60 18.87 -3.60 -4.04
CA GLU A 60 18.19 -4.90 -4.18
C GLU A 60 17.92 -5.27 -5.64
N THR A 61 17.60 -4.31 -6.50
CA THR A 61 17.34 -4.55 -7.92
C THR A 61 18.62 -4.57 -8.76
N ALA A 62 19.71 -3.97 -8.26
CA ALA A 62 20.91 -3.62 -9.03
C ALA A 62 20.64 -2.68 -10.23
N LEU A 63 19.47 -2.03 -10.26
CA LEU A 63 19.07 -1.10 -11.31
C LEU A 63 19.32 0.35 -10.90
N ARG A 64 19.70 1.18 -11.87
CA ARG A 64 19.99 2.60 -11.66
C ARG A 64 19.14 3.47 -12.56
N LEU A 65 18.51 4.49 -11.98
CA LEU A 65 17.84 5.55 -12.75
C LEU A 65 18.83 6.60 -13.28
N THR A 66 20.10 6.54 -12.86
CA THR A 66 21.18 7.42 -13.34
C THR A 66 22.39 6.60 -13.73
N THR A 67 22.86 6.76 -14.96
CA THR A 67 24.03 6.06 -15.53
C THR A 67 24.87 7.05 -16.34
N GLY A 68 26.09 7.35 -15.89
CA GLY A 68 26.97 8.30 -16.58
C GLY A 68 26.31 9.68 -16.71
N SER A 69 26.13 10.15 -17.95
CA SER A 69 25.48 11.43 -18.27
C SER A 69 23.95 11.37 -18.36
N GLU A 70 23.35 10.17 -18.41
CA GLU A 70 21.92 10.02 -18.56
C GLU A 70 21.22 9.84 -17.22
N THR A 71 20.23 10.69 -16.95
CA THR A 71 19.40 10.64 -15.74
C THR A 71 17.93 10.49 -16.13
N THR A 72 17.31 9.39 -15.71
CA THR A 72 15.87 9.18 -15.78
C THR A 72 15.21 9.76 -14.54
N GLN A 73 14.47 10.86 -14.71
CA GLN A 73 13.72 11.47 -13.62
C GLN A 73 12.37 10.75 -13.46
N ILE A 74 12.09 10.30 -12.24
CA ILE A 74 10.78 9.78 -11.84
C ILE A 74 10.22 10.74 -10.79
N PRO A 75 9.52 11.82 -11.19
CA PRO A 75 8.92 12.75 -10.25
C PRO A 75 7.86 12.05 -9.40
N ILE A 76 7.78 12.43 -8.13
CA ILE A 76 6.76 11.96 -7.20
C ILE A 76 5.93 13.17 -6.78
N LYS A 77 4.60 13.05 -6.86
CA LYS A 77 3.67 14.11 -6.48
C LYS A 77 2.64 13.57 -5.49
N VAL A 78 2.32 14.38 -4.47
CA VAL A 78 1.14 14.16 -3.63
C VAL A 78 -0.05 14.84 -4.30
N CYS A 79 -1.10 14.09 -4.56
CA CYS A 79 -2.29 14.55 -5.28
C CYS A 79 -3.50 14.65 -4.35
N ASP A 80 -4.30 15.72 -4.51
CA ASP A 80 -5.62 15.83 -3.88
C ASP A 80 -6.67 15.02 -4.64
N GLY A 81 -7.83 14.86 -4.00
CA GLY A 81 -8.93 14.06 -4.50
C GLY A 81 -8.75 12.58 -4.20
N LEU A 82 -9.69 11.79 -4.70
CA LEU A 82 -9.67 10.34 -4.59
C LEU A 82 -9.58 9.72 -5.99
N PRO A 83 -8.89 8.59 -6.16
CA PRO A 83 -9.03 7.80 -7.38
C PRO A 83 -10.51 7.46 -7.63
N ILE A 84 -10.96 7.56 -8.88
CA ILE A 84 -12.36 7.34 -9.26
C ILE A 84 -12.93 6.02 -8.71
N PRO A 85 -12.24 4.85 -8.82
CA PRO A 85 -12.76 3.60 -8.27
C PRO A 85 -13.01 3.64 -6.77
N LEU A 86 -12.16 4.37 -6.04
CA LEU A 86 -12.31 4.56 -4.60
C LEU A 86 -13.48 5.49 -4.29
N ALA A 87 -13.58 6.63 -4.98
CA ALA A 87 -14.69 7.57 -4.80
C ALA A 87 -16.06 6.93 -5.06
N ASP A 88 -16.15 6.08 -6.09
CA ASP A 88 -17.35 5.33 -6.45
C ASP A 88 -17.71 4.27 -5.40
N ALA A 89 -16.73 3.52 -4.89
CA ALA A 89 -16.95 2.55 -3.81
C ALA A 89 -17.46 3.21 -2.52
N LEU A 90 -16.93 4.39 -2.20
CA LEU A 90 -17.25 5.12 -0.98
C LEU A 90 -18.63 5.81 -1.00
N LYS A 91 -19.15 6.12 -2.19
CA LYS A 91 -20.39 6.90 -2.38
C LYS A 91 -21.59 6.40 -1.59
N LYS A 92 -21.73 5.07 -1.43
CA LYS A 92 -22.86 4.49 -0.68
C LYS A 92 -22.72 4.59 0.84
N TYR A 93 -21.57 5.03 1.33
CA TYR A 93 -21.27 5.20 2.74
C TYR A 93 -21.22 6.68 3.15
N ASP A 94 -21.48 7.62 2.22
CA ASP A 94 -21.40 9.07 2.48
C ASP A 94 -22.19 9.50 3.73
N ASN A 95 -23.38 8.92 3.96
CA ASN A 95 -24.22 9.29 5.10
C ASN A 95 -23.70 8.81 6.47
N ILE A 96 -22.69 7.93 6.49
CA ILE A 96 -22.07 7.38 7.71
C ILE A 96 -20.55 7.54 7.70
N ALA A 97 -19.98 8.25 6.72
CA ALA A 97 -18.56 8.38 6.49
C ALA A 97 -17.81 8.86 7.74
N GLU A 98 -18.36 9.86 8.43
CA GLU A 98 -17.83 10.40 9.68
C GLU A 98 -17.75 9.35 10.78
N LEU A 99 -18.75 8.48 10.90
CA LEU A 99 -18.75 7.39 11.89
C LEU A 99 -17.72 6.32 11.53
N LEU A 100 -17.60 5.98 10.24
CA LEU A 100 -16.65 5.00 9.76
C LEU A 100 -15.19 5.46 9.93
N LEU A 101 -14.89 6.71 9.62
CA LEU A 101 -13.56 7.29 9.82
C LEU A 101 -13.17 7.38 11.30
N ASN A 102 -14.14 7.37 12.21
CA ASN A 102 -13.93 7.45 13.65
C ASN A 102 -14.29 6.15 14.40
N GLU A 103 -14.36 5.00 13.71
CA GLU A 103 -14.69 3.68 14.31
C GLU A 103 -13.81 3.39 15.55
N GLN A 104 -12.53 3.74 15.49
CA GLN A 104 -11.60 3.56 16.61
C GLN A 104 -11.94 4.41 17.83
N ALA A 105 -12.47 5.62 17.65
CA ALA A 105 -12.91 6.45 18.76
C ALA A 105 -14.06 5.79 19.52
N PHE A 106 -15.04 5.22 18.80
CA PHE A 106 -16.13 4.45 19.42
C PHE A 106 -15.61 3.19 20.14
N THR A 107 -14.63 2.50 19.54
CA THR A 107 -13.97 1.34 20.14
C THR A 107 -13.25 1.71 21.44
N HIS A 108 -12.51 2.82 21.46
CA HIS A 108 -11.83 3.31 22.66
C HIS A 108 -12.80 3.72 23.76
N VAL A 109 -13.91 4.40 23.41
CA VAL A 109 -14.95 4.75 24.38
C VAL A 109 -15.58 3.48 24.96
N SER A 110 -15.92 2.50 24.14
CA SER A 110 -16.45 1.21 24.58
C SER A 110 -15.51 0.50 25.57
N ASN A 111 -14.22 0.44 25.25
CA ASN A 111 -13.21 -0.17 26.13
C ASN A 111 -13.02 0.62 27.43
N GLY A 112 -13.01 1.95 27.35
CA GLY A 112 -12.91 2.83 28.52
C GLY A 112 -14.11 2.69 29.46
N LEU A 113 -15.32 2.58 28.91
CA LEU A 113 -16.54 2.36 29.68
C LEU A 113 -16.52 1.00 30.40
N LYS A 114 -15.98 -0.05 29.76
CA LYS A 114 -15.80 -1.35 30.40
C LYS A 114 -14.84 -1.28 31.59
N ILE A 115 -13.70 -0.59 31.43
CA ILE A 115 -12.77 -0.36 32.55
C ILE A 115 -13.45 0.46 33.66
N ALA A 116 -14.23 1.48 33.28
CA ALA A 116 -14.95 2.29 34.24
C ALA A 116 -16.00 1.49 35.02
N ASP A 117 -16.68 0.55 34.36
CA ASP A 117 -17.62 -0.37 35.00
C ASP A 117 -16.93 -1.27 36.03
N ASP A 118 -15.81 -1.89 35.65
CA ASP A 118 -15.00 -2.75 36.50
C ASP A 118 -14.44 -2.00 37.73
N GLN A 119 -14.19 -0.70 37.60
CA GLN A 119 -13.61 0.16 38.64
C GLN A 119 -14.62 1.13 39.26
N PHE A 120 -15.92 0.94 39.05
CA PHE A 120 -16.96 1.93 39.36
C PHE A 120 -16.86 2.50 40.79
N GLU A 121 -16.76 1.64 41.81
CA GLU A 121 -16.69 2.08 43.21
C GLU A 121 -15.43 2.90 43.51
N LYS A 122 -14.29 2.57 42.89
CA LYS A 122 -13.05 3.34 43.06
C LYS A 122 -13.15 4.69 42.36
N LEU A 123 -13.71 4.72 41.15
CA LEU A 123 -13.92 5.97 40.41
C LEU A 123 -14.89 6.89 41.16
N ARG A 124 -15.95 6.34 41.76
CA ARG A 124 -16.90 7.10 42.58
C ARG A 124 -16.27 7.71 43.83
N GLN A 125 -15.31 7.02 44.45
CA GLN A 125 -14.56 7.58 45.58
C GLN A 125 -13.65 8.74 45.14
N LEU A 126 -13.06 8.64 43.94
CA LEU A 126 -12.20 9.69 43.38
C LEU A 126 -13.01 10.92 42.94
N LEU A 127 -14.16 10.69 42.31
CA LEU A 127 -15.07 11.73 41.84
C LEU A 127 -16.50 11.28 42.11
N PRO A 128 -17.14 11.78 43.19
CA PRO A 128 -18.53 11.49 43.48
C PRO A 128 -19.42 11.84 42.29
N CYS A 129 -20.31 10.92 41.94
CA CYS A 129 -21.23 11.06 40.82
C CYS A 129 -22.64 10.60 41.20
N ASP A 130 -23.62 11.14 40.48
CA ASP A 130 -25.06 10.91 40.72
C ASP A 130 -25.66 9.82 39.83
N PHE A 131 -24.85 9.17 38.99
CA PHE A 131 -25.29 8.05 38.16
C PHE A 131 -24.95 6.71 38.80
N SER A 132 -25.75 5.71 38.48
CA SER A 132 -25.61 4.33 38.94
C SER A 132 -24.68 3.51 38.05
N LYS A 133 -24.16 2.40 38.61
CA LYS A 133 -23.40 1.42 37.83
C LYS A 133 -24.21 0.90 36.63
N THR A 134 -25.49 0.60 36.82
CA THR A 134 -26.38 0.11 35.75
C THR A 134 -26.57 1.11 34.61
N GLU A 135 -26.55 2.42 34.89
CA GLU A 135 -26.57 3.44 33.83
C GLU A 135 -25.28 3.44 33.02
N LEU A 136 -24.13 3.25 33.67
CA LEU A 136 -22.84 3.12 33.01
C LEU A 136 -22.80 1.86 32.13
N GLU A 137 -23.24 0.71 32.65
CA GLU A 137 -23.38 -0.54 31.90
C GLU A 137 -24.23 -0.34 30.64
N ARG A 138 -25.40 0.32 30.77
CA ARG A 138 -26.30 0.59 29.64
C ARG A 138 -25.64 1.45 28.56
N ILE A 139 -24.88 2.47 28.94
CA ILE A 139 -24.13 3.31 27.99
C ILE A 139 -23.03 2.48 27.32
N GLY A 140 -22.31 1.66 28.09
CA GLY A 140 -21.32 0.72 27.57
C GLY A 140 -21.90 -0.20 26.50
N SER A 141 -23.00 -0.88 26.79
CA SER A 141 -23.69 -1.76 25.84
C SER A 141 -24.18 -1.02 24.59
N TRP A 142 -24.58 0.26 24.71
CA TRP A 142 -24.96 1.05 23.54
C TRP A 142 -23.77 1.35 22.62
N PHE A 143 -22.61 1.72 23.18
CA PHE A 143 -21.37 1.92 22.40
C PHE A 143 -20.88 0.61 21.77
N GLU A 144 -20.92 -0.51 22.49
CA GLU A 144 -20.65 -1.84 21.92
C GLU A 144 -21.58 -2.14 20.74
N GLY A 145 -22.86 -1.79 20.87
CA GLY A 145 -23.85 -1.90 19.81
C GLY A 145 -23.48 -1.06 18.58
N ILE A 146 -23.01 0.18 18.76
CA ILE A 146 -22.54 1.04 17.65
C ILE A 146 -21.34 0.41 16.97
N VAL A 147 -20.30 0.02 17.72
CA VAL A 147 -19.09 -0.61 17.15
C VAL A 147 -19.47 -1.87 16.36
N GLY A 148 -20.35 -2.71 16.93
CA GLY A 148 -20.85 -3.91 16.26
C GLY A 148 -21.69 -3.63 15.00
N GLN A 149 -22.32 -2.45 14.87
CA GLN A 149 -22.98 -2.05 13.62
C GLN A 149 -21.97 -1.50 12.61
N LEU A 150 -21.00 -0.70 13.04
CA LEU A 150 -19.96 -0.16 12.16
C LEU A 150 -19.14 -1.29 11.51
N GLN A 151 -18.82 -2.33 12.27
CA GLN A 151 -18.09 -3.50 11.78
C GLN A 151 -18.88 -4.36 10.78
N LYS A 152 -20.20 -4.22 10.71
CA LYS A 152 -21.03 -4.94 9.72
C LYS A 152 -21.04 -4.28 8.35
N PHE A 153 -20.57 -3.03 8.23
CA PHE A 153 -20.45 -2.42 6.91
C PHE A 153 -19.35 -3.11 6.11
N ALA A 154 -19.70 -3.58 4.92
CA ALA A 154 -18.79 -4.28 4.01
C ALA A 154 -17.73 -3.35 3.36
N ILE A 155 -17.50 -2.14 3.90
CA ILE A 155 -16.59 -1.18 3.28
C ILE A 155 -15.19 -1.77 3.08
N LYS A 156 -14.66 -2.48 4.09
CA LYS A 156 -13.33 -3.11 4.01
C LYS A 156 -13.29 -4.22 2.97
N ASP A 157 -14.38 -4.97 2.78
CA ASP A 157 -14.46 -6.04 1.78
C ASP A 157 -14.54 -5.48 0.36
N GLU A 158 -15.27 -4.39 0.18
CA GLU A 158 -15.40 -3.73 -1.13
C GLU A 158 -14.13 -3.02 -1.55
N LEU A 159 -13.49 -2.34 -0.60
CA LEU A 159 -12.17 -1.75 -0.78
C LEU A 159 -11.13 -2.81 -1.16
N ARG A 160 -11.23 -4.02 -0.62
CA ARG A 160 -10.41 -5.18 -1.02
C ARG A 160 -10.68 -5.66 -2.45
N MET A 161 -11.90 -5.49 -2.95
CA MET A 161 -12.24 -5.89 -4.33
C MET A 161 -11.76 -4.89 -5.39
N LEU A 162 -11.25 -3.73 -4.99
CA LEU A 162 -10.64 -2.76 -5.90
C LEU A 162 -9.29 -3.31 -6.38
N ASN A 163 -9.28 -3.90 -7.57
CA ASN A 163 -8.07 -4.40 -8.23
C ASN A 163 -7.29 -3.29 -8.96
N GLN A 164 -7.13 -2.12 -8.33
CA GLN A 164 -6.43 -0.97 -8.90
C GLN A 164 -5.59 -0.28 -7.81
N ASP A 165 -4.50 0.38 -8.21
CA ASP A 165 -3.65 1.11 -7.28
C ASP A 165 -4.34 2.43 -6.90
N ILE A 166 -5.01 2.38 -5.75
CA ILE A 166 -5.83 3.48 -5.21
C ILE A 166 -5.11 4.30 -4.14
N LEU A 167 -3.95 3.84 -3.66
CA LEU A 167 -3.14 4.57 -2.68
C LEU A 167 -2.06 5.43 -3.35
N GLY A 168 -1.55 4.97 -4.47
CA GLY A 168 -0.62 5.64 -5.36
C GLY A 168 -0.72 5.05 -6.75
N ALA A 169 0.01 5.58 -7.73
CA ALA A 169 0.07 5.01 -9.06
C ALA A 169 1.36 5.41 -9.78
N TYR A 170 2.00 4.44 -10.43
CA TYR A 170 3.09 4.65 -11.36
C TYR A 170 2.60 4.73 -12.81
N PHE A 171 2.74 5.91 -13.42
CA PHE A 171 2.32 6.15 -14.81
C PHE A 171 3.48 5.84 -15.77
N PHE A 172 3.56 4.61 -16.26
CA PHE A 172 4.65 4.17 -17.14
C PHE A 172 4.70 4.90 -18.50
N ASN A 173 3.57 5.44 -18.98
CA ASN A 173 3.50 6.17 -20.25
C ASN A 173 4.22 7.52 -20.22
N SER A 174 4.16 8.20 -19.08
CA SER A 174 4.87 9.43 -18.75
C SER A 174 5.44 9.24 -17.35
N PRO A 175 6.64 8.62 -17.24
CA PRO A 175 7.16 8.07 -15.99
C PRO A 175 7.11 9.06 -14.83
N ARG A 176 6.12 8.86 -13.96
CA ARG A 176 5.89 9.64 -12.73
C ARG A 176 5.13 8.80 -11.73
N ILE A 177 5.17 9.22 -10.48
CA ILE A 177 4.41 8.61 -9.39
C ILE A 177 3.47 9.66 -8.81
N GLU A 178 2.20 9.29 -8.65
CA GLU A 178 1.23 10.07 -7.89
C GLU A 178 0.85 9.31 -6.63
N ILE A 179 0.77 10.00 -5.49
CA ILE A 179 0.39 9.44 -4.19
C ILE A 179 -0.86 10.18 -3.70
N TYR A 180 -1.93 9.45 -3.41
CA TYR A 180 -3.24 10.02 -3.08
C TYR A 180 -3.41 10.13 -1.57
N TRP A 181 -3.20 11.32 -1.01
CA TRP A 181 -3.13 11.49 0.45
C TRP A 181 -4.45 11.17 1.16
N ALA A 182 -5.59 11.51 0.54
CA ALA A 182 -6.90 11.24 1.11
C ALA A 182 -7.21 9.74 1.11
N ALA A 183 -6.82 9.02 0.05
CA ALA A 183 -6.93 7.56 0.01
C ALA A 183 -6.10 6.89 1.12
N ILE A 184 -4.85 7.33 1.31
CA ILE A 184 -4.01 6.89 2.44
C ILE A 184 -4.70 7.16 3.77
N GLY A 185 -5.29 8.35 3.96
CA GLY A 185 -6.02 8.71 5.17
C GLY A 185 -7.19 7.79 5.47
N ILE A 186 -8.04 7.54 4.47
CA ILE A 186 -9.21 6.66 4.58
C ILE A 186 -8.76 5.24 4.95
N TYR A 187 -7.79 4.68 4.23
CA TYR A 187 -7.28 3.34 4.52
C TYR A 187 -6.64 3.25 5.91
N ALA A 188 -5.83 4.24 6.29
CA ALA A 188 -5.21 4.28 7.61
C ALA A 188 -6.26 4.22 8.72
N GLN A 189 -7.36 4.97 8.60
CA GLN A 189 -8.43 4.96 9.60
C GLN A 189 -9.25 3.67 9.59
N LEU A 190 -9.67 3.19 8.42
CA LEU A 190 -10.50 1.99 8.31
C LEU A 190 -9.77 0.71 8.75
N TYR A 191 -8.47 0.61 8.45
CA TYR A 191 -7.67 -0.57 8.78
C TYR A 191 -6.84 -0.40 10.06
N ASN A 192 -6.95 0.75 10.74
CA ASN A 192 -6.16 1.08 11.93
C ASN A 192 -4.64 0.93 11.70
N ILE A 193 -4.16 1.49 10.59
CA ILE A 193 -2.76 1.45 10.16
C ILE A 193 -2.15 2.85 10.31
N SER A 194 -0.86 2.92 10.64
CA SER A 194 -0.13 4.20 10.61
C SER A 194 -0.16 4.82 9.21
N VAL A 195 -0.56 6.08 9.11
CA VAL A 195 -0.49 6.90 7.89
C VAL A 195 0.92 6.88 7.29
N GLU A 196 1.94 7.09 8.13
CA GLU A 196 3.34 7.10 7.69
C GLU A 196 3.81 5.72 7.24
N GLY A 197 3.39 4.67 7.94
CA GLY A 197 3.63 3.28 7.55
C GLY A 197 3.06 2.99 6.16
N LEU A 198 1.77 3.31 5.97
CA LEU A 198 1.07 3.10 4.71
C LEU A 198 1.72 3.91 3.58
N CYS A 199 2.06 5.18 3.84
CA CYS A 199 2.73 6.04 2.89
C CYS A 199 4.12 5.52 2.48
N LEU A 200 4.89 4.95 3.41
CA LEU A 200 6.18 4.32 3.08
C LEU A 200 6.01 3.11 2.17
N VAL A 201 5.01 2.26 2.46
CA VAL A 201 4.70 1.07 1.66
C VAL A 201 4.30 1.47 0.24
N THR A 202 3.35 2.40 0.09
CA THR A 202 2.93 2.90 -1.22
C THR A 202 4.11 3.49 -1.99
N LEU A 203 4.92 4.33 -1.36
CA LEU A 203 6.12 4.90 -2.00
C LEU A 203 7.10 3.83 -2.47
N ALA A 204 7.37 2.82 -1.65
CA ALA A 204 8.26 1.71 -2.01
C ALA A 204 7.70 0.88 -3.17
N HIS A 205 6.39 0.65 -3.18
CA HIS A 205 5.69 -0.08 -4.24
C HIS A 205 5.74 0.65 -5.58
N GLU A 206 5.32 1.90 -5.63
CA GLU A 206 5.35 2.68 -6.88
C GLU A 206 6.77 2.90 -7.41
N LEU A 207 7.74 3.08 -6.50
CA LEU A 207 9.14 3.14 -6.92
C LEU A 207 9.65 1.78 -7.40
N ALA A 208 9.21 0.66 -6.84
CA ALA A 208 9.60 -0.65 -7.33
C ALA A 208 9.14 -0.85 -8.78
N HIS A 209 7.89 -0.48 -9.12
CA HIS A 209 7.41 -0.42 -10.50
C HIS A 209 8.31 0.45 -11.40
N ALA A 210 8.64 1.66 -10.94
CA ALA A 210 9.48 2.56 -11.70
C ALA A 210 10.91 2.01 -11.92
N TYR A 211 11.49 1.34 -10.93
CA TYR A 211 12.82 0.74 -11.05
C TYR A 211 12.80 -0.47 -11.99
N THR A 212 11.84 -1.40 -11.85
CA THR A 212 11.78 -2.59 -12.71
C THR A 212 11.55 -2.22 -14.18
N HIS A 213 10.75 -1.18 -14.45
CA HIS A 213 10.53 -0.64 -15.80
C HIS A 213 11.72 0.18 -16.32
N MET A 214 12.00 1.33 -15.68
CA MET A 214 12.90 2.37 -16.22
C MET A 214 14.32 2.32 -15.67
N GLY A 215 14.56 1.51 -14.64
CA GLY A 215 15.90 1.32 -14.08
C GLY A 215 16.80 0.64 -15.10
N LYS A 216 18.02 1.15 -15.26
CA LYS A 216 19.03 0.60 -16.16
C LYS A 216 19.87 -0.44 -15.44
N ASP A 217 20.11 -1.57 -16.09
CA ASP A 217 21.09 -2.55 -15.64
C ASP A 217 22.53 -2.11 -16.00
N ILE A 218 23.51 -3.00 -15.78
CA ILE A 218 24.93 -2.71 -16.04
C ILE A 218 25.22 -2.44 -17.53
N ASP A 219 24.40 -2.99 -18.43
CA ASP A 219 24.51 -2.80 -19.87
C ASP A 219 23.72 -1.58 -20.36
N GLY A 220 23.07 -0.85 -19.43
CA GLY A 220 22.30 0.35 -19.72
C GLY A 220 20.88 0.07 -20.24
N ALA A 221 20.45 -1.20 -20.27
CA ALA A 221 19.15 -1.58 -20.82
C ALA A 221 18.01 -1.35 -19.81
N THR A 222 16.82 -1.04 -20.31
CA THR A 222 15.57 -0.92 -19.54
C THR A 222 14.56 -1.96 -20.01
N TRP A 223 13.49 -2.19 -19.25
CA TRP A 223 12.37 -2.97 -19.78
C TRP A 223 11.72 -2.16 -20.91
N LYS A 224 11.59 -2.75 -22.10
CA LYS A 224 10.91 -2.07 -23.22
C LYS A 224 9.46 -1.77 -22.82
N LYS A 225 9.04 -0.53 -23.04
CA LYS A 225 7.72 -0.02 -22.67
C LYS A 225 6.55 -0.88 -23.17
N ALA A 226 6.62 -1.35 -24.42
CA ALA A 226 5.60 -2.22 -25.00
C ALA A 226 5.55 -3.58 -24.28
N ASP A 227 6.72 -4.17 -23.99
CA ASP A 227 6.79 -5.46 -23.29
C ASP A 227 6.35 -5.35 -21.82
N PHE A 228 6.66 -4.23 -21.16
CA PHE A 228 6.19 -3.95 -19.80
C PHE A 228 4.68 -3.78 -19.76
N ALA A 229 4.09 -3.06 -20.72
CA ALA A 229 2.64 -2.89 -20.81
C ALA A 229 1.90 -4.21 -21.11
N ASP A 230 2.50 -5.07 -21.93
CA ASP A 230 1.96 -6.38 -22.31
C ASP A 230 2.24 -7.48 -21.27
N ALA A 231 3.01 -7.21 -20.21
CA ALA A 231 3.34 -8.21 -19.20
C ALA A 231 2.12 -8.60 -18.36
N ASP A 232 2.07 -9.86 -17.94
CA ASP A 232 1.03 -10.40 -17.07
C ASP A 232 1.04 -9.67 -15.72
N LEU A 233 -0.15 -9.31 -15.23
CA LEU A 233 -0.33 -8.59 -13.98
C LEU A 233 0.44 -9.21 -12.78
N PRO A 234 0.37 -10.54 -12.52
CA PRO A 234 1.10 -11.16 -11.40
C PRO A 234 2.63 -11.06 -11.51
N LEU A 235 3.18 -10.90 -12.71
CA LEU A 235 4.63 -10.69 -12.90
C LEU A 235 5.03 -9.28 -12.43
N VAL A 236 4.32 -8.26 -12.93
CA VAL A 236 4.65 -6.86 -12.62
C VAL A 236 4.34 -6.55 -11.15
N GLU A 237 3.15 -6.92 -10.66
CA GLU A 237 2.80 -6.74 -9.24
C GLU A 237 3.67 -7.56 -8.31
N GLY A 238 3.93 -8.83 -8.66
CA GLY A 238 4.75 -9.70 -7.83
C GLY A 238 6.14 -9.14 -7.63
N LEU A 239 6.75 -8.56 -8.68
CA LEU A 239 8.06 -7.92 -8.57
C LEU A 239 8.01 -6.67 -7.69
N ALA A 240 7.01 -5.81 -7.88
CA ALA A 240 6.83 -4.61 -7.07
C ALA A 240 6.61 -4.96 -5.59
N GLN A 241 5.76 -5.95 -5.30
CA GLN A 241 5.49 -6.42 -3.96
C GLN A 241 6.70 -7.08 -3.29
N PHE A 242 7.45 -7.91 -4.03
CA PHE A 242 8.68 -8.52 -3.52
C PHE A 242 9.70 -7.47 -3.08
N TYR A 243 9.94 -6.44 -3.90
CA TYR A 243 10.88 -5.38 -3.55
C TYR A 243 10.32 -4.45 -2.46
N THR A 244 9.01 -4.20 -2.45
CA THR A 244 8.34 -3.46 -1.36
C THR A 244 8.55 -4.14 -0.02
N LYS A 245 8.27 -5.44 0.07
CA LYS A 245 8.53 -6.26 1.26
C LYS A 245 9.99 -6.15 1.69
N THR A 246 10.91 -6.32 0.74
CA THR A 246 12.35 -6.28 1.02
C THR A 246 12.79 -4.94 1.61
N VAL A 247 12.27 -3.83 1.08
CA VAL A 247 12.52 -2.49 1.62
C VAL A 247 11.93 -2.35 3.03
N CYS A 248 10.69 -2.77 3.24
CA CYS A 248 10.02 -2.68 4.54
C CYS A 248 10.74 -3.51 5.61
N GLU A 249 11.19 -4.73 5.30
CA GLU A 249 11.99 -5.57 6.20
C GLU A 249 13.32 -4.91 6.57
N LYS A 250 14.01 -4.30 5.60
CA LYS A 250 15.28 -3.61 5.87
C LYS A 250 15.11 -2.35 6.72
N LEU A 251 14.00 -1.65 6.57
CA LEU A 251 13.71 -0.44 7.34
C LEU A 251 13.08 -0.71 8.70
N ALA A 252 12.54 -1.90 8.93
CA ALA A 252 11.84 -2.26 10.17
C ALA A 252 12.63 -1.97 11.47
N PRO A 253 13.95 -2.16 11.56
CA PRO A 253 14.71 -1.82 12.78
C PRO A 253 14.67 -0.33 13.14
N ARG A 254 14.46 0.57 12.16
CA ARG A 254 14.39 2.02 12.33
C ARG A 254 12.95 2.54 12.33
N PHE A 255 12.08 1.90 11.57
CA PHE A 255 10.70 2.30 11.37
C PHE A 255 9.80 1.07 11.19
N PRO A 256 9.39 0.41 12.29
CA PRO A 256 8.62 -0.83 12.24
C PRO A 256 7.25 -0.66 11.58
N GLY A 257 6.65 0.52 11.68
CA GLY A 257 5.34 0.83 11.11
C GLY A 257 5.21 0.60 9.60
N GLY A 258 6.32 0.64 8.85
CA GLY A 258 6.32 0.26 7.43
C GLY A 258 6.03 -1.22 7.19
N LEU A 259 6.68 -2.09 7.96
CA LEU A 259 6.47 -3.54 7.84
C LEU A 259 5.10 -3.97 8.40
N GLU A 260 4.63 -3.31 9.46
CA GLU A 260 3.28 -3.50 10.00
C GLU A 260 2.21 -3.12 8.97
N ALA A 261 2.34 -1.95 8.34
CA ALA A 261 1.44 -1.51 7.28
C ALA A 261 1.46 -2.45 6.06
N TYR A 262 2.64 -2.92 5.65
CA TYR A 262 2.78 -3.88 4.56
C TYR A 262 2.00 -5.17 4.84
N ARG A 263 2.17 -5.73 6.04
CA ARG A 263 1.46 -6.96 6.45
C ARG A 263 -0.05 -6.78 6.51
N ALA A 264 -0.49 -5.68 7.12
CA ALA A 264 -1.92 -5.37 7.22
C ALA A 264 -2.57 -5.18 5.84
N LEU A 265 -1.88 -4.54 4.90
CA LEU A 265 -2.35 -4.45 3.51
C LEU A 265 -2.42 -5.81 2.83
N LEU A 266 -1.40 -6.65 2.99
CA LEU A 266 -1.31 -7.95 2.33
C LEU A 266 -2.50 -8.86 2.68
N GLU A 267 -3.01 -8.80 3.91
CA GLU A 267 -4.21 -9.54 4.35
C GLU A 267 -5.47 -9.18 3.56
N THR A 268 -5.48 -7.99 2.95
CA THR A 268 -6.63 -7.39 2.27
C THR A 268 -6.46 -7.36 0.76
N GLN A 269 -5.32 -7.77 0.22
CA GLN A 269 -5.05 -7.71 -1.22
C GLN A 269 -5.58 -8.93 -1.98
N SER A 270 -5.69 -8.78 -3.30
CA SER A 270 -6.10 -9.85 -4.22
C SER A 270 -4.91 -10.77 -4.56
N PRO A 271 -5.15 -11.98 -5.11
CA PRO A 271 -4.08 -12.96 -5.33
C PRO A 271 -2.88 -12.43 -6.12
N ALA A 272 -3.09 -11.60 -7.15
CA ALA A 272 -2.03 -11.04 -7.99
C ALA A 272 -0.94 -10.28 -7.20
N TYR A 273 -1.31 -9.69 -6.06
CA TYR A 273 -0.42 -8.97 -5.17
C TYR A 273 0.20 -9.84 -4.06
N THR A 274 -0.19 -11.11 -3.97
CA THR A 274 0.28 -12.06 -2.93
C THR A 274 1.09 -13.22 -3.50
N GLU A 275 1.08 -13.39 -4.83
CA GLU A 275 1.78 -14.50 -5.52
C GLU A 275 3.27 -14.57 -5.19
N HIS A 276 3.92 -13.42 -4.93
CA HIS A 276 5.34 -13.37 -4.58
C HIS A 276 5.66 -14.07 -3.25
N GLU A 277 4.70 -14.25 -2.34
CA GLU A 277 4.87 -15.04 -1.11
C GLU A 277 5.04 -16.55 -1.40
N ASN A 278 4.64 -16.99 -2.59
CA ASN A 278 4.80 -18.36 -3.05
C ASN A 278 6.10 -18.58 -3.83
N TRP A 279 6.85 -17.51 -4.14
CA TRP A 279 8.12 -17.62 -4.85
C TRP A 279 9.15 -18.31 -3.96
N ILE A 280 9.60 -19.49 -4.42
CA ILE A 280 10.62 -20.39 -3.83
C ILE A 280 10.81 -20.18 -2.31
N ARG A 281 9.85 -20.68 -1.52
CA ARG A 281 9.89 -20.58 -0.07
C ARG A 281 11.18 -21.19 0.48
N ASN A 282 11.83 -20.47 1.40
CA ASN A 282 13.05 -20.89 2.12
C ASN A 282 14.32 -21.05 1.27
N HIS A 283 14.39 -20.44 0.08
CA HIS A 283 15.64 -20.44 -0.68
C HIS A 283 16.66 -19.45 -0.08
N PRO A 284 17.89 -19.88 0.26
CA PRO A 284 18.89 -19.03 0.91
C PRO A 284 19.34 -17.84 0.06
N HIS A 285 19.13 -17.91 -1.26
CA HIS A 285 19.47 -16.86 -2.22
C HIS A 285 18.24 -16.35 -2.99
N LEU A 286 17.06 -16.32 -2.34
CA LEU A 286 15.81 -15.91 -2.98
C LEU A 286 15.92 -14.53 -3.66
N LYS A 287 16.58 -13.56 -3.01
CA LYS A 287 16.74 -12.20 -3.53
C LYS A 287 17.60 -12.18 -4.80
N GLU A 288 18.71 -12.91 -4.80
CA GLU A 288 19.57 -13.08 -5.96
C GLU A 288 18.82 -13.75 -7.12
N ALA A 289 18.06 -14.80 -6.83
CA ALA A 289 17.28 -15.54 -7.82
C ALA A 289 16.20 -14.64 -8.44
N VAL A 290 15.39 -13.95 -7.64
CA VAL A 290 14.35 -13.03 -8.14
C VAL A 290 14.98 -11.90 -8.96
N ARG A 291 16.08 -11.30 -8.48
CA ARG A 291 16.82 -10.27 -9.24
C ARG A 291 17.29 -10.79 -10.58
N PHE A 292 17.92 -11.97 -10.62
CA PHE A 292 18.39 -12.57 -11.87
C PHE A 292 17.22 -12.80 -12.84
N CYS A 293 16.12 -13.38 -12.36
CA CYS A 293 14.92 -13.63 -13.17
C CYS A 293 14.32 -12.33 -13.70
N MET A 294 14.24 -11.29 -12.87
CA MET A 294 13.79 -9.95 -13.26
C MET A 294 14.63 -9.37 -14.40
N ILE A 295 15.97 -9.45 -14.31
CA ILE A 295 16.87 -9.00 -15.37
C ILE A 295 16.68 -9.81 -16.66
N GLN A 296 16.54 -11.14 -16.56
CA GLN A 296 16.28 -11.99 -17.72
C GLN A 296 14.95 -11.65 -18.38
N CYS A 297 13.89 -11.39 -17.60
CA CYS A 297 12.59 -11.04 -18.15
C CYS A 297 12.67 -9.75 -18.99
N ARG A 298 13.38 -8.76 -18.48
CA ARG A 298 13.62 -7.49 -19.18
C ARG A 298 14.43 -7.65 -20.46
N SER A 299 15.51 -8.43 -20.42
CA SER A 299 16.43 -8.57 -21.55
C SER A 299 15.86 -9.45 -22.67
N GLN A 300 15.10 -10.48 -22.31
CA GLN A 300 14.50 -11.44 -23.25
C GLN A 300 13.07 -11.05 -23.67
N GLY A 301 12.48 -10.01 -23.06
CA GLY A 301 11.09 -9.62 -23.32
C GLY A 301 10.09 -10.67 -22.85
N VAL A 302 10.36 -11.31 -21.70
CA VAL A 302 9.41 -12.23 -21.07
C VAL A 302 8.23 -11.43 -20.55
N LYS A 303 7.03 -11.85 -20.94
CA LYS A 303 5.78 -11.18 -20.59
C LYS A 303 4.87 -12.05 -19.74
N SER A 304 4.99 -13.38 -19.84
CA SER A 304 4.09 -14.27 -19.13
C SER A 304 4.61 -14.66 -17.75
N TYR A 305 3.70 -14.74 -16.79
CA TYR A 305 4.02 -15.14 -15.42
C TYR A 305 4.50 -16.59 -15.36
N GLY A 306 3.94 -17.49 -16.17
CA GLY A 306 4.39 -18.89 -16.26
C GLY A 306 5.85 -19.02 -16.69
N GLN A 307 6.28 -18.26 -17.71
CA GLN A 307 7.68 -18.24 -18.13
C GLN A 307 8.61 -17.69 -17.04
N PHE A 308 8.17 -16.66 -16.32
CA PHE A 308 8.90 -16.17 -15.16
C PHE A 308 9.07 -17.25 -14.09
N GLN A 309 8.00 -18.00 -13.77
CA GLN A 309 8.06 -19.10 -12.81
C GLN A 309 9.03 -20.20 -13.26
N ASP A 310 9.02 -20.57 -14.55
CA ASP A 310 9.94 -21.56 -15.10
C ASP A 310 11.40 -21.12 -14.93
N ILE A 311 11.72 -19.87 -15.26
CA ILE A 311 13.07 -19.30 -15.07
C ILE A 311 13.44 -19.30 -13.58
N LEU A 312 12.51 -18.88 -12.72
CA LEU A 312 12.71 -18.83 -11.27
C LEU A 312 13.00 -20.22 -10.69
N HIS A 313 12.27 -21.24 -11.11
CA HIS A 313 12.51 -22.62 -10.70
C HIS A 313 13.86 -23.15 -11.20
N GLN A 314 14.23 -22.89 -12.45
CA GLN A 314 15.53 -23.30 -13.00
C GLN A 314 16.69 -22.68 -12.23
N VAL A 315 16.62 -21.38 -11.95
CA VAL A 315 17.66 -20.63 -11.21
C VAL A 315 17.77 -21.11 -9.76
N SER A 316 16.65 -21.49 -9.13
CA SER A 316 16.64 -22.03 -7.77
C SER A 316 17.22 -23.44 -7.64
N GLY A 317 17.24 -24.21 -8.73
CA GLY A 317 17.83 -25.54 -8.78
C GLY A 317 19.34 -25.54 -9.04
N LEU A 318 19.92 -24.40 -9.42
CA LEU A 318 21.35 -24.27 -9.64
C LEU A 318 22.04 -23.92 -8.32
N PRO A 319 23.12 -24.63 -7.92
CA PRO A 319 24.00 -24.10 -6.91
C PRO A 319 24.55 -22.79 -7.49
N PHE A 320 24.26 -21.65 -6.85
CA PHE A 320 24.90 -20.38 -7.17
C PHE A 320 26.40 -20.52 -6.89
N SER A 321 27.12 -21.10 -7.85
CA SER A 321 28.55 -21.35 -7.76
C SER A 321 29.24 -19.99 -7.78
N SER A 322 29.91 -19.70 -6.67
CA SER A 322 31.06 -18.81 -6.53
C SER A 322 31.51 -18.15 -7.84
N VAL A 323 31.35 -16.84 -7.90
CA VAL A 323 32.16 -15.98 -8.76
C VAL A 323 33.63 -16.28 -8.44
N GLN A 324 34.26 -17.16 -9.21
CA GLN A 324 35.70 -17.24 -9.31
C GLN A 324 36.15 -15.98 -10.05
N LYS A 325 36.92 -15.15 -9.34
CA LYS A 325 37.85 -14.22 -9.97
C LYS A 325 39.10 -14.97 -10.39
#